data_AF-A0A7V7AA44-F1
#
_entry.id   AF-A0A7V7AA44-F1
#
_cell.length_a   1.000
_cell.length_b   1.000
_cell.length_c   1.000
_cell.angle_alpha   90.00
_cell.angle_beta   90.00
_cell.angle_gamma   90.00
#
_symmetry.space_group_name_H-M   'P 1'
#
loop_
_entity.id
_entity.type
_entity.pdbx_description
1 polymer ?
#
loop_
_entity_poly.entity_id
_entity_poly.type
_entity_poly.pdbx_seq_one_letter_code
_entity_poly.pdbx_strand_id
1 'polypeptide(L)'
;MARPSKRRFDLDIRQINYIKKLLGIDKIEDVDKATMKRLKNNLKKIKDIRVKGKTKFKIWDIIICSILAILFGAQDWEDIHDFVENHRDWLREFLLLTGGIPCVKTYERVFSIID
;
A
#
# COMPACT_ATOMS: atom_id res chain seq x y z
N MET A 1 -10.61 -25.45 5.15
CA MET A 1 -10.52 -24.06 5.67
C MET A 1 -11.21 -23.15 4.68
N ALA A 2 -12.29 -22.47 5.07
CA ALA A 2 -12.95 -21.51 4.19
C ALA A 2 -11.96 -20.37 3.89
N ARG A 3 -11.78 -20.05 2.60
CA ARG A 3 -11.02 -18.87 2.18
C ARG A 3 -11.84 -17.66 2.66
N PRO A 4 -11.31 -16.78 3.54
CA PRO A 4 -12.06 -15.61 3.99
C PRO A 4 -12.47 -14.81 2.74
N SER A 5 -13.71 -14.31 2.72
CA SER A 5 -14.20 -13.57 1.54
C SER A 5 -13.25 -12.41 1.28
N LYS A 6 -12.93 -12.17 0.00
CA LYS A 6 -12.11 -11.04 -0.43
C LYS A 6 -12.62 -9.79 0.29
N ARG A 7 -11.82 -9.19 1.17
CA ARG A 7 -12.13 -7.86 1.72
C ARG A 7 -12.04 -6.94 0.52
N ARG A 8 -13.19 -6.60 -0.05
CA ARG A 8 -13.28 -5.60 -1.10
C ARG A 8 -13.16 -4.26 -0.39
N PHE A 9 -12.19 -3.44 -0.77
CA PHE A 9 -12.11 -2.09 -0.20
C PHE A 9 -13.41 -1.34 -0.49
N ASP A 10 -13.92 -0.58 0.49
CA ASP A 10 -15.21 0.10 0.40
C ASP A 10 -15.24 1.29 -0.60
N LEU A 11 -14.13 1.54 -1.30
CA LEU A 11 -14.03 2.61 -2.29
C LEU A 11 -14.56 2.15 -3.65
N ASP A 12 -15.65 2.78 -4.09
CA ASP A 12 -16.20 2.56 -5.42
C ASP A 12 -15.30 3.16 -6.51
N ILE A 13 -15.33 2.59 -7.71
CA ILE A 13 -14.53 3.03 -8.87
C ILE A 13 -14.79 4.53 -9.16
N ARG A 14 -16.01 5.02 -8.92
CA ARG A 14 -16.35 6.43 -9.09
C ARG A 14 -15.61 7.33 -8.11
N GLN A 15 -15.47 6.91 -6.85
CA GLN A 15 -14.75 7.66 -5.82
C GLN A 15 -13.25 7.70 -6.15
N ILE A 16 -12.69 6.57 -6.59
CA ILE A 16 -11.28 6.50 -7.01
C ILE A 16 -11.03 7.43 -8.20
N ASN A 17 -11.86 7.39 -9.23
CA ASN A 17 -11.73 8.27 -10.40
C ASN A 17 -11.91 9.76 -10.05
N TYR A 18 -12.81 10.08 -9.11
CA TYR A 18 -12.95 11.44 -8.61
C TYR A 18 -11.68 11.92 -7.90
N ILE A 19 -11.10 11.08 -7.03
CA ILE A 19 -9.86 11.39 -6.31
C ILE A 19 -8.69 11.56 -7.29
N LYS A 20 -8.54 10.66 -8.28
CA LYS A 20 -7.51 10.79 -9.33
C LYS A 20 -7.61 12.13 -10.04
N LYS A 21 -8.83 12.49 -10.47
CA LYS A 21 -9.10 13.77 -11.15
C LYS A 21 -8.85 14.98 -10.25
N LEU A 22 -9.24 14.91 -8.97
CA LEU A 22 -9.04 15.99 -8.00
C LEU A 22 -7.55 16.23 -7.72
N LEU A 23 -6.76 15.15 -7.65
CA LEU A 23 -5.33 15.21 -7.39
C LEU A 23 -4.50 15.46 -8.65
N GLY A 24 -5.11 15.38 -9.84
CA GLY A 24 -4.40 15.47 -11.13
C GLY A 24 -3.43 14.32 -11.36
N ILE A 25 -3.73 13.13 -10.83
CA ILE A 25 -2.89 11.93 -10.91
C ILE A 25 -3.59 10.92 -11.82
N ASP A 26 -3.19 10.91 -13.09
CA ASP A 26 -3.68 9.92 -14.05
C ASP A 26 -2.76 8.70 -14.12
N LYS A 27 -1.45 8.90 -13.95
CA LYS A 27 -0.44 7.84 -13.96
C LYS A 27 0.34 7.79 -12.65
N ILE A 28 1.01 6.66 -12.42
CA ILE A 28 1.84 6.46 -11.22
C ILE A 28 3.04 7.41 -11.20
N GLU A 29 3.58 7.77 -12.36
CA GLU A 29 4.70 8.68 -12.48
C GLU A 29 4.36 10.12 -12.08
N ASP A 30 3.08 10.49 -12.14
CA ASP A 30 2.59 11.82 -11.75
C ASP A 30 2.54 12.00 -10.23
N VAL A 31 2.69 10.91 -9.47
CA VAL A 31 2.71 10.96 -8.01
C VAL A 31 3.99 11.67 -7.55
N ASP A 32 3.81 12.81 -6.89
CA ASP A 32 4.93 13.57 -6.32
C ASP A 32 5.68 12.77 -5.25
N LYS A 33 6.92 12.38 -5.60
CA LYS A 33 7.84 11.64 -4.74
C LYS A 33 8.17 12.42 -3.46
N ALA A 34 8.15 13.75 -3.47
CA ALA A 34 8.41 14.55 -2.28
C ALA A 34 7.27 14.41 -1.25
N THR A 35 6.02 14.46 -1.71
CA THR A 35 4.84 14.19 -0.89
C THR A 35 4.86 12.78 -0.33
N MET A 36 5.24 11.76 -1.12
CA MET A 36 5.36 10.38 -0.62
C MET A 36 6.45 10.23 0.45
N LYS A 37 7.59 10.92 0.31
CA LYS A 37 8.63 10.96 1.36
C LYS A 37 8.12 11.62 2.65
N ARG A 38 7.33 12.70 2.54
CA ARG A 38 6.69 13.34 3.70
C ARG A 38 5.71 12.40 4.40
N LEU A 39 4.85 11.72 3.63
CA LEU A 39 3.92 10.72 4.15
C LEU A 39 4.67 9.61 4.89
N LYS A 40 5.72 9.06 4.28
CA LYS A 40 6.61 8.05 4.91
C LYS A 40 7.17 8.53 6.24
N ASN A 41 7.66 9.76 6.32
CA ASN A 41 8.22 10.31 7.55
C ASN A 41 7.16 10.50 8.64
N ASN A 42 5.92 10.84 8.28
CA ASN A 42 4.81 10.87 9.24
C ASN A 42 4.45 9.46 9.73
N LEU A 43 4.37 8.47 8.82
CA LEU A 43 4.06 7.09 9.17
C LEU A 43 5.13 6.42 10.03
N LYS A 44 6.40 6.85 9.96
CA LYS A 44 7.47 6.37 10.87
C LYS A 44 7.17 6.64 12.35
N LYS A 45 6.27 7.60 12.67
CA LYS A 45 5.85 7.89 14.04
C LYS A 45 4.90 6.81 14.59
N ILE A 46 4.30 6.00 13.72
CA ILE A 46 3.44 4.90 14.14
C ILE A 46 4.31 3.83 14.81
N LYS A 47 3.96 3.48 16.05
CA LYS A 47 4.61 2.39 16.78
C LYS A 47 4.22 1.07 16.14
N ASP A 48 5.20 0.35 15.59
CA ASP A 48 5.01 -0.99 15.07
C ASP A 48 4.89 -1.99 16.23
N ILE A 49 3.66 -2.41 16.54
CA ILE A 49 3.37 -3.37 17.63
C ILE A 49 3.53 -4.83 17.20
N ARG A 50 3.91 -5.09 15.94
CA ARG A 50 4.17 -6.44 15.45
C ARG A 50 5.43 -7.03 16.10
N VAL A 51 5.48 -8.36 16.17
CA VAL A 51 6.59 -9.08 16.82
C VAL A 51 7.92 -8.80 16.13
N LYS A 52 8.85 -8.15 16.84
CA LYS A 52 10.22 -7.90 16.37
C LYS A 52 10.89 -9.22 15.98
N GLY A 53 11.52 -9.27 14.80
CA GLY A 53 12.18 -10.46 14.25
C GLY A 53 11.29 -11.35 13.37
N LYS A 54 9.96 -11.24 13.47
CA LYS A 54 9.01 -11.87 12.52
C LYS A 54 8.53 -10.90 11.43
N THR A 55 9.00 -9.65 11.47
CA THR A 55 8.67 -8.59 10.53
C THR A 55 9.82 -8.37 9.53
N LYS A 56 9.62 -8.77 8.27
CA LYS A 56 10.59 -8.50 7.18
C LYS A 56 10.41 -7.11 6.57
N PHE A 57 9.17 -6.63 6.55
CA PHE A 57 8.77 -5.39 5.89
C PHE A 57 8.43 -4.31 6.92
N LYS A 58 8.84 -3.08 6.63
CA LYS A 58 8.50 -1.93 7.45
C LYS A 58 7.01 -1.60 7.32
N ILE A 59 6.36 -1.22 8.43
CA ILE A 59 4.92 -0.96 8.45
C ILE A 59 4.53 0.17 7.50
N TRP A 60 5.33 1.24 7.44
CA TRP A 60 5.09 2.37 6.54
C TRP A 60 5.22 2.00 5.06
N ASP A 61 6.11 1.07 4.69
CA ASP A 61 6.24 0.62 3.29
C ASP A 61 4.95 -0.10 2.87
N ILE A 62 4.41 -0.98 3.73
CA ILE A 62 3.16 -1.71 3.48
C ILE A 62 1.96 -0.77 3.34
N ILE A 63 1.84 0.21 4.24
CA ILE A 63 0.73 1.18 4.22
C ILE A 63 0.79 2.02 2.94
N ILE A 64 1.97 2.55 2.57
CA ILE A 64 2.12 3.38 1.36
C ILE A 64 1.80 2.56 0.10
N CYS A 65 2.32 1.33 -0.01
CA CYS A 65 2.00 0.44 -1.11
C CYS A 65 0.49 0.24 -1.26
N SER A 66 -0.21 0.03 -0.14
CA SER A 66 -1.65 -0.21 -0.13
C SER A 66 -2.43 1.03 -0.54
N ILE A 67 -2.07 2.21 -0.02
CA ILE A 67 -2.70 3.49 -0.40
C ILE A 67 -2.53 3.73 -1.90
N LEU A 68 -1.31 3.58 -2.43
CA LEU A 68 -1.05 3.77 -3.85
C LEU A 68 -1.83 2.78 -4.70
N ALA A 69 -1.79 1.50 -4.37
CA ALA A 69 -2.53 0.48 -5.12
C ALA A 69 -4.04 0.80 -5.16
N ILE A 70 -4.64 1.16 -4.02
CA ILE A 70 -6.06 1.54 -3.93
C ILE A 70 -6.34 2.80 -4.76
N LEU A 71 -5.48 3.82 -4.68
CA LEU A 71 -5.60 5.03 -5.51
C LEU A 71 -5.55 4.70 -6.99
N PHE A 72 -4.79 3.68 -7.39
CA PHE A 72 -4.71 3.24 -8.78
C PHE A 72 -5.77 2.21 -9.20
N GLY A 73 -6.64 1.78 -8.29
CA GLY A 73 -7.81 0.94 -8.59
C GLY A 73 -7.79 -0.46 -8.01
N ALA A 74 -6.84 -0.79 -7.13
CA ALA A 74 -6.84 -2.08 -6.43
C ALA A 74 -8.09 -2.24 -5.56
N GLN A 75 -8.78 -3.37 -5.71
CA GLN A 75 -10.04 -3.65 -5.02
C GLN A 75 -9.90 -4.72 -3.93
N ASP A 76 -8.88 -5.57 -4.03
CA ASP A 76 -8.56 -6.58 -3.03
C ASP A 76 -7.05 -6.64 -2.72
N TRP A 77 -6.67 -7.52 -1.79
CA TRP A 77 -5.27 -7.67 -1.37
C TRP A 77 -4.38 -8.27 -2.45
N GLU A 78 -4.94 -9.11 -3.33
CA GLU A 78 -4.27 -9.64 -4.51
C GLU A 78 -3.94 -8.52 -5.50
N ASP A 79 -4.88 -7.61 -5.76
CA ASP A 79 -4.64 -6.44 -6.63
C ASP A 79 -3.51 -5.55 -6.08
N ILE A 80 -3.43 -5.38 -4.75
CA ILE A 80 -2.34 -4.63 -4.12
C ILE A 80 -1.00 -5.33 -4.36
N HIS A 81 -0.96 -6.66 -4.19
CA HIS A 81 0.25 -7.43 -4.45
C HIS A 81 0.72 -7.24 -5.89
N ASP A 82 -0.19 -7.43 -6.85
CA ASP A 82 0.10 -7.35 -8.27
C ASP A 82 0.51 -5.93 -8.69
N PHE A 83 -0.13 -4.90 -8.11
CA PHE A 83 0.28 -3.51 -8.31
C PHE A 83 1.72 -3.28 -7.86
N VAL A 84 2.11 -3.77 -6.69
CA VAL A 84 3.46 -3.58 -6.13
C VAL A 84 4.51 -4.38 -6.89
N GLU A 85 4.16 -5.58 -7.37
CA GLU A 85 5.01 -6.38 -8.25
C GLU A 85 5.31 -5.63 -9.55
N ASN A 86 4.26 -5.13 -10.22
CA ASN A 86 4.38 -4.43 -11.49
C ASN A 86 5.11 -3.07 -11.40
N HIS A 87 5.03 -2.38 -10.26
CA HIS A 87 5.63 -1.06 -10.07
C HIS A 87 6.81 -1.03 -9.09
N ARG A 88 7.40 -2.20 -8.84
CA ARG A 88 8.46 -2.37 -7.84
C ARG A 88 9.61 -1.38 -8.03
N ASP A 89 10.10 -1.22 -9.25
CA ASP A 89 11.28 -0.39 -9.50
C ASP A 89 11.02 1.09 -9.23
N TRP A 90 9.83 1.59 -9.58
CA TRP A 90 9.40 2.95 -9.26
C TRP A 90 9.21 3.15 -7.74
N LEU A 91 8.60 2.17 -7.05
CA LEU A 91 8.40 2.22 -5.60
C LEU A 91 9.73 2.25 -4.84
N ARG A 92 10.78 1.57 -5.34
CA ARG A 92 12.11 1.54 -4.72
C ARG A 92 12.83 2.88 -4.70
N GLU A 93 12.37 3.86 -5.48
CA GLU A 93 12.95 5.20 -5.45
C GLU A 93 12.68 5.95 -4.14
N PHE A 94 11.64 5.57 -3.39
CA PHE A 94 11.28 6.22 -2.14
C PHE A 94 10.90 5.25 -1.01
N LEU A 95 10.57 4.00 -1.32
CA LEU A 95 10.38 2.91 -0.35
C LEU A 95 11.63 2.04 -0.28
N LEU A 96 11.90 1.46 0.89
CA LEU A 96 13.09 0.61 1.04
C LEU A 96 12.80 -0.82 0.54
N LEU A 97 11.58 -1.32 0.77
CA LEU A 97 11.17 -2.68 0.41
C LEU A 97 12.22 -3.73 0.85
N THR A 98 12.74 -3.58 2.08
CA THR A 98 13.91 -4.32 2.61
C THR A 98 13.78 -5.84 2.60
N GLY A 99 12.58 -6.37 2.39
CA GLY A 99 12.29 -7.80 2.33
C GLY A 99 11.77 -8.28 0.97
N GLY A 100 11.81 -7.45 -0.08
CA GLY A 100 11.18 -7.70 -1.37
C GLY A 100 9.73 -7.19 -1.43
N ILE A 101 8.86 -7.95 -2.08
CA ILE A 101 7.43 -7.64 -2.20
C ILE A 101 6.66 -8.34 -1.06
N PRO A 102 5.86 -7.60 -0.27
CA PRO A 102 5.01 -8.22 0.74
C PRO A 102 3.96 -9.12 0.08
N CYS A 103 3.76 -10.35 0.58
CA CYS A 103 2.68 -11.20 0.11
C CYS A 103 1.30 -10.71 0.61
N VAL A 104 0.22 -11.15 -0.04
CA VAL A 104 -1.18 -10.88 0.32
C VAL A 104 -1.46 -10.95 1.83
N LYS A 105 -1.05 -12.06 2.47
CA LYS A 105 -1.24 -12.27 3.92
C LYS A 105 -0.48 -11.27 4.79
N THR A 106 0.57 -10.65 4.26
CA THR A 106 1.32 -9.61 4.98
C THR A 106 0.51 -8.32 5.06
N TYR A 107 -0.15 -7.92 3.96
CA TYR A 107 -1.04 -6.77 3.96
C TYR A 107 -2.22 -6.99 4.92
N GLU A 108 -2.91 -8.12 4.77
CA GLU A 108 -4.06 -8.49 5.62
C GLU A 108 -3.70 -8.42 7.12
N ARG A 109 -2.57 -9.03 7.52
CA ARG A 109 -2.11 -9.01 8.92
C ARG A 109 -1.72 -7.64 9.43
N VAL A 110 -1.17 -6.76 8.57
CA VAL A 110 -0.81 -5.41 9.02
C VAL A 110 -2.06 -4.58 9.22
N PHE A 111 -3.00 -4.64 8.29
CA PHE A 111 -4.24 -3.89 8.41
C PHE A 111 -5.12 -4.42 9.54
N SER A 112 -5.13 -5.73 9.82
CA SER A 112 -5.86 -6.29 10.98
C SER A 112 -5.33 -5.85 12.35
N ILE A 113 -4.18 -5.17 12.39
CA ILE A 113 -3.55 -4.64 13.61
C ILE A 113 -3.80 -3.14 13.74
N ILE A 114 -4.09 -2.46 12.62
CA ILE A 114 -4.31 -1.02 12.54
C ILE A 114 -5.82 -0.69 12.60
N ASP A 115 -6.66 -1.55 12.02
CA ASP A 115 -8.13 -1.56 12.08
C ASP A 115 -8.62 -1.77 13.52
#